data_AF-A0A0D2JX36-F1
#
_entry.id   AF-A0A0D2JX36-F1
#
_cell.length_a   1.000
_cell.length_b   1.000
_cell.length_c   1.000
_cell.angle_alpha   90.00
_cell.angle_beta   90.00
_cell.angle_gamma   90.00
#
_symmetry.space_group_name_H-M   'P 1'
#
loop_
_entity.id
_entity.type
_entity.pdbx_description
1 polymer ?
#
loop_
_entity_poly.entity_id
_entity_poly.type
_entity_poly.pdbx_seq_one_letter_code
_entity_poly.pdbx_strand_id
1 'polypeptide(L)'
;MPVKSIKEPEFGLIPGLFGNPPLLGLLIAIPLLVLACAYQKPVAKIHEHIINGAPLEKVVDIPTRKSVSVRLHLVEPKSAVACLILLPGGNGRLDIDDSGNPSRLRNNFLVRTRRDLAAQGFCTALMDAPTDCQDHCGLLYGFRNLLEYKRDIQSVIDYLRAETNLPVWLVGASRGSSGAAAVAQGDKLKHLAGIVLSSSLTIPNQKGLQLLELDLESIKPPVLLVHHKKDACPYTPYQGAGQIKARLNNAAAIELISFTKTIPASSAPCQARSAHGFWGIEKDVISAICNWIKDQKP
;
A
#
# COMPACT_ATOMS: atom_id res chain seq x y z
N MET A 1 -0.23 -35.77 40.11
CA MET A 1 -1.17 -36.31 41.13
C MET A 1 -0.37 -36.60 42.40
N PRO A 2 -0.91 -36.54 43.63
CA PRO A 2 -1.95 -35.64 44.18
C PRO A 2 -1.53 -35.16 45.63
N VAL A 3 -1.90 -33.97 46.14
CA VAL A 3 -3.12 -33.59 46.90
C VAL A 3 -2.96 -33.56 48.45
N LYS A 4 -3.30 -32.36 49.01
CA LYS A 4 -3.89 -32.05 50.35
C LYS A 4 -3.06 -32.35 51.61
N SER A 5 -3.25 -31.73 52.79
CA SER A 5 -3.94 -30.54 53.33
C SER A 5 -4.02 -30.80 54.87
N ILE A 6 -4.29 -29.75 55.65
CA ILE A 6 -5.02 -29.73 56.96
C ILE A 6 -4.18 -29.52 58.26
N LYS A 7 -4.31 -28.27 58.78
CA LYS A 7 -4.60 -27.75 60.14
C LYS A 7 -3.82 -28.19 61.42
N GLU A 8 -3.19 -27.19 62.05
CA GLU A 8 -3.38 -26.60 63.42
C GLU A 8 -4.13 -27.40 64.51
N PRO A 9 -3.76 -27.31 65.83
CA PRO A 9 -4.18 -26.16 66.68
C PRO A 9 -3.32 -25.72 67.90
N GLU A 10 -3.49 -24.43 68.22
CA GLU A 10 -3.76 -23.74 69.51
C GLU A 10 -2.86 -23.87 70.78
N PHE A 11 -2.49 -22.72 71.38
CA PHE A 11 -3.14 -22.07 72.56
C PHE A 11 -2.14 -21.23 73.37
N GLY A 12 -2.55 -20.03 73.79
CA GLY A 12 -1.84 -19.26 74.82
C GLY A 12 -2.25 -17.79 74.97
N LEU A 13 -3.41 -17.54 75.59
CA LEU A 13 -3.93 -16.24 76.04
C LEU A 13 -3.20 -15.72 77.30
N ILE A 14 -2.86 -14.41 77.40
CA ILE A 14 -2.90 -13.57 78.63
C ILE A 14 -3.12 -12.06 78.23
N PRO A 15 -3.87 -11.23 79.02
CA PRO A 15 -4.55 -10.01 78.56
C PRO A 15 -4.04 -8.67 79.14
N GLY A 16 -4.62 -7.55 78.65
CA GLY A 16 -4.62 -6.20 79.26
C GLY A 16 -3.67 -5.21 78.58
N LEU A 17 -3.94 -3.91 78.40
CA LEU A 17 -4.88 -2.97 79.01
C LEU A 17 -5.21 -1.82 78.01
N PHE A 18 -6.48 -1.38 78.06
CA PHE A 18 -6.99 0.01 77.97
C PHE A 18 -6.43 1.02 76.95
N GLY A 19 -7.37 1.59 76.18
CA GLY A 19 -7.40 3.03 75.89
C GLY A 19 -7.53 3.43 74.42
N ASN A 20 -8.75 3.53 73.90
CA ASN A 20 -9.03 4.39 72.74
C ASN A 20 -9.31 5.82 73.21
N PRO A 21 -8.89 6.82 72.43
CA PRO A 21 -9.77 7.94 72.12
C PRO A 21 -9.97 8.08 70.60
N PRO A 22 -11.07 8.71 70.15
CA PRO A 22 -11.47 8.68 68.75
C PRO A 22 -10.71 9.76 67.96
N LEU A 23 -10.18 9.40 66.78
CA LEU A 23 -9.84 10.39 65.76
C LEU A 23 -10.68 10.15 64.51
N LEU A 24 -11.46 11.18 64.20
CA LEU A 24 -12.29 11.39 63.04
C LEU A 24 -11.43 11.29 61.75
N GLY A 25 -11.52 10.14 61.07
CA GLY A 25 -10.83 9.90 59.79
C GLY A 25 -11.63 10.45 58.61
N LEU A 26 -11.19 11.61 58.11
CA LEU A 26 -11.67 12.25 56.89
C LEU A 26 -11.42 11.33 55.67
N LEU A 27 -12.48 10.87 55.00
CA LEU A 27 -12.38 10.20 53.69
C LEU A 27 -11.98 11.24 52.64
N ILE A 28 -10.69 11.34 52.34
CA ILE A 28 -10.19 12.09 51.18
C ILE A 28 -10.32 11.16 49.96
N ALA A 29 -11.35 11.39 49.16
CA ALA A 29 -11.43 10.84 47.81
C ALA A 29 -10.30 11.45 46.97
N ILE A 30 -9.26 10.67 46.66
CA ILE A 30 -8.25 11.03 45.68
C ILE A 30 -8.91 10.84 44.30
N PRO A 31 -9.13 11.90 43.50
CA PRO A 31 -9.61 11.71 42.15
C PRO A 31 -8.47 11.07 41.36
N LEU A 32 -8.71 9.87 40.84
CA LEU A 32 -7.89 9.28 39.79
C LEU A 32 -7.99 10.23 38.58
N LEU A 33 -7.02 11.13 38.43
CA LEU A 33 -6.86 11.91 37.21
C LEU A 33 -6.41 10.93 36.13
N VAL A 34 -7.38 10.38 35.39
CA VAL A 34 -7.11 9.74 34.11
C VAL A 34 -6.64 10.86 33.19
N LEU A 35 -5.32 11.01 33.02
CA LEU A 35 -4.78 11.79 31.91
C LEU A 35 -5.23 11.09 30.62
N ALA A 36 -6.36 11.55 30.07
CA ALA A 36 -6.71 11.29 28.69
C ALA A 36 -5.65 11.98 27.83
N CYS A 37 -4.59 11.25 27.52
CA CYS A 37 -3.65 11.68 26.50
C CYS A 37 -4.44 11.75 25.21
N ALA A 38 -4.83 12.96 24.80
CA ALA A 38 -5.52 13.18 23.54
C ALA A 38 -4.60 12.67 22.43
N TYR A 39 -4.90 11.49 21.90
CA TYR A 39 -4.21 10.94 20.73
C TYR A 39 -4.60 11.82 19.54
N GLN A 40 -3.82 12.87 19.30
CA GLN A 40 -3.91 13.63 18.07
C GLN A 40 -3.47 12.71 16.95
N LYS A 41 -4.39 12.39 16.03
CA LYS A 41 -4.03 11.68 14.80
C LYS A 41 -2.91 12.48 14.13
N PRO A 42 -1.78 11.84 13.79
CA PRO A 42 -0.69 12.55 13.16
C PRO A 42 -1.20 13.10 11.82
N VAL A 43 -1.05 14.41 11.63
CA VAL A 43 -1.56 15.15 10.47
C VAL A 43 -0.53 15.08 9.35
N ALA A 44 -0.97 14.85 8.12
CA ALA A 44 -0.09 14.84 6.94
C ALA A 44 0.59 16.21 6.79
N LYS A 45 1.90 16.20 6.51
CA LYS A 45 2.63 17.44 6.15
C LYS A 45 2.44 17.69 4.65
N ILE A 46 2.01 18.89 4.25
CA ILE A 46 1.65 19.23 2.87
C ILE A 46 2.60 20.31 2.33
N HIS A 47 3.13 20.12 1.11
CA HIS A 47 3.74 21.17 0.30
C HIS A 47 2.92 21.33 -1.00
N GLU A 48 2.35 22.52 -1.23
CA GLU A 48 1.47 22.80 -2.37
C GLU A 48 2.16 23.69 -3.42
N HIS A 49 1.99 23.34 -4.70
CA HIS A 49 2.25 24.24 -5.82
C HIS A 49 0.97 24.42 -6.63
N ILE A 50 0.39 25.63 -6.58
CA ILE A 50 -0.85 25.97 -7.31
C ILE A 50 -0.48 26.62 -8.64
N ILE A 51 -0.81 25.98 -9.76
CA ILE A 51 -0.82 26.61 -11.10
C ILE A 51 -2.27 26.68 -11.56
N ASN A 52 -2.77 27.90 -11.86
CA ASN A 52 -4.14 28.12 -12.32
C ASN A 52 -4.45 27.28 -13.56
N GLY A 53 -5.49 26.43 -13.48
CA GLY A 53 -5.96 25.58 -14.59
C GLY A 53 -5.26 24.23 -14.75
N ALA A 54 -4.20 23.96 -13.98
CA ALA A 54 -3.55 22.64 -13.92
C ALA A 54 -4.17 21.76 -12.81
N PRO A 55 -4.01 20.42 -12.86
CA PRO A 55 -4.31 19.55 -11.72
C PRO A 55 -3.61 20.06 -10.46
N LEU A 56 -4.25 19.91 -9.30
CA LEU A 56 -3.57 20.22 -8.03
C LEU A 56 -2.47 19.18 -7.83
N GLU A 57 -1.21 19.63 -7.74
CA GLU A 57 -0.08 18.78 -7.41
C GLU A 57 0.44 19.12 -6.01
N LYS A 58 0.59 18.09 -5.17
CA LYS A 58 1.11 18.24 -3.81
C LYS A 58 1.96 17.06 -3.38
N VAL A 59 2.94 17.33 -2.53
CA VAL A 59 3.75 16.30 -1.85
C VAL A 59 3.27 16.18 -0.42
N VAL A 60 2.95 14.95 -0.01
CA VAL A 60 2.46 14.68 1.34
C VAL A 60 3.24 13.54 1.98
N ASP A 61 3.59 13.72 3.26
CA ASP A 61 4.16 12.67 4.10
C ASP A 61 3.06 12.09 5.00
N ILE A 62 2.65 10.84 4.72
CA ILE A 62 1.59 10.16 5.45
C ILE A 62 2.21 9.35 6.60
N PRO A 63 1.89 9.66 7.86
CA PRO A 63 2.31 8.84 9.00
C PRO A 63 1.55 7.51 8.98
N THR A 64 2.24 6.40 8.69
CA THR A 64 1.61 5.09 8.49
C THR A 64 1.82 4.12 9.65
N ARG A 65 2.99 4.22 10.30
CA ARG A 65 3.36 3.43 11.48
C ARG A 65 4.08 4.33 12.49
N LYS A 66 4.35 3.81 13.69
CA LYS A 66 5.10 4.56 14.71
C LYS A 66 6.46 4.99 14.16
N SER A 67 6.71 6.29 14.10
CA SER A 67 7.95 6.88 13.58
C SER A 67 8.26 6.56 12.12
N VAL A 68 7.27 6.11 11.33
CA VAL A 68 7.43 5.82 9.91
C VAL A 68 6.36 6.56 9.11
N SER A 69 6.80 7.21 8.04
CA SER A 69 5.90 7.82 7.06
C SER A 69 6.16 7.29 5.66
N VAL A 70 5.15 7.44 4.81
CA VAL A 70 5.24 7.20 3.37
C VAL A 70 5.04 8.53 2.65
N ARG A 71 5.98 8.90 1.79
CA ARG A 71 5.87 10.08 0.95
C ARG A 71 5.07 9.77 -0.31
N LEU A 72 4.12 10.64 -0.65
CA LEU A 72 3.33 10.58 -1.88
C LEU A 72 3.54 11.85 -2.70
N HIS A 73 3.59 11.68 -4.02
CA HIS A 73 3.30 12.77 -4.95
C HIS A 73 1.88 12.59 -5.50
N LEU A 74 1.00 13.54 -5.17
CA LEU A 74 -0.40 13.53 -5.57
C LEU A 74 -0.61 14.43 -6.79
N VAL A 75 -1.34 13.94 -7.77
CA VAL A 75 -1.86 14.72 -8.90
C VAL A 75 -3.38 14.55 -8.91
N GLU A 76 -4.10 15.61 -8.60
CA GLU A 76 -5.54 15.59 -8.35
C GLU A 76 -6.29 16.52 -9.33
N PRO A 77 -6.82 15.98 -10.44
CA PRO A 77 -7.72 16.72 -11.30
C PRO A 77 -9.10 16.83 -10.64
N LYS A 78 -9.77 17.97 -10.81
CA LYS A 78 -11.13 18.20 -10.27
C LYS A 78 -12.17 17.18 -10.75
N SER A 79 -11.93 16.55 -11.89
CA SER A 79 -12.80 15.54 -12.51
C SER A 79 -12.45 14.10 -12.13
N ALA A 80 -11.61 13.88 -11.10
CA ALA A 80 -11.18 12.55 -10.70
C ALA A 80 -12.38 11.65 -10.34
N VAL A 81 -12.41 10.44 -10.91
CA VAL A 81 -13.45 9.43 -10.61
C VAL A 81 -12.96 8.34 -9.64
N ALA A 82 -11.64 8.19 -9.50
CA ALA A 82 -10.99 7.25 -8.60
C ALA A 82 -9.57 7.74 -8.27
N CYS A 83 -9.00 7.25 -7.17
CA CYS A 83 -7.59 7.43 -6.83
C CYS A 83 -6.78 6.18 -7.19
N LEU A 84 -5.63 6.36 -7.82
CA LEU A 84 -4.70 5.29 -8.19
C LEU A 84 -3.42 5.41 -7.35
N ILE A 85 -3.19 4.47 -6.44
CA ILE A 85 -1.89 4.32 -5.77
C ILE A 85 -0.94 3.62 -6.73
N LEU A 86 0.08 4.33 -7.18
CA LEU A 86 1.02 3.85 -8.19
C LEU A 86 2.22 3.19 -7.51
N LEU A 87 2.36 1.88 -7.72
CA LEU A 87 3.39 1.05 -7.11
C LEU A 87 4.42 0.63 -8.17
N PRO A 88 5.56 1.35 -8.29
CA PRO A 88 6.57 1.02 -9.26
C PRO A 88 7.31 -0.29 -8.92
N GLY A 89 7.91 -0.87 -9.96
CA GLY A 89 8.73 -2.07 -9.85
C GLY A 89 10.10 -1.83 -9.22
N GLY A 90 11.03 -2.76 -9.45
CA GLY A 90 12.38 -2.67 -8.88
C GLY A 90 12.36 -2.60 -7.36
N ASN A 91 13.23 -1.77 -6.79
CA ASN A 91 13.28 -1.59 -5.34
C ASN A 91 12.19 -0.65 -4.78
N GLY A 92 11.36 -0.03 -5.62
CA GLY A 92 10.24 0.81 -5.17
C GLY A 92 10.62 2.14 -4.52
N ARG A 93 11.91 2.41 -4.31
CA ARG A 93 12.39 3.69 -3.77
C ARG A 93 12.49 4.73 -4.89
N LEU A 94 11.80 5.84 -4.71
CA LEU A 94 11.64 6.92 -5.67
C LEU A 94 12.47 8.15 -5.32
N ASP A 95 12.68 8.41 -4.02
CA ASP A 95 13.38 9.58 -3.52
C ASP A 95 12.71 10.86 -4.06
N ILE A 96 11.42 11.00 -3.72
CA ILE A 96 10.55 12.10 -4.15
C ILE A 96 10.96 13.38 -3.41
N ASP A 97 11.36 14.41 -4.16
CA ASP A 97 11.64 15.74 -3.62
C ASP A 97 10.36 16.52 -3.25
N ASP A 98 10.51 17.67 -2.62
CA ASP A 98 9.36 18.49 -2.19
C ASP A 98 8.58 19.12 -3.35
N SER A 99 9.11 19.05 -4.59
CA SER A 99 8.43 19.44 -5.83
C SER A 99 7.73 18.26 -6.52
N GLY A 100 7.75 17.06 -5.92
CA GLY A 100 7.07 15.89 -6.47
C GLY A 100 7.85 15.17 -7.58
N ASN A 101 9.13 15.49 -7.74
CA ASN A 101 10.00 14.85 -8.71
C ASN A 101 10.78 13.70 -8.06
N PRO A 102 10.67 12.48 -8.58
CA PRO A 102 11.49 11.38 -8.10
C PRO A 102 12.90 11.47 -8.69
N SER A 103 13.93 11.28 -7.88
CA SER A 103 15.31 11.17 -8.39
C SER A 103 15.61 9.78 -8.96
N ARG A 104 14.86 8.76 -8.52
CA ARG A 104 15.01 7.35 -8.91
C ARG A 104 13.83 6.85 -9.72
N LEU A 105 14.04 5.77 -10.46
CA LEU A 105 13.02 5.09 -11.29
C LEU A 105 12.24 6.03 -12.23
N ARG A 106 12.80 7.20 -12.60
CA ARG A 106 12.14 8.24 -13.43
C ARG A 106 11.55 7.71 -14.73
N ASN A 107 12.22 6.73 -15.34
CA ASN A 107 11.77 6.13 -16.59
C ASN A 107 10.72 5.04 -16.39
N ASN A 108 10.45 4.55 -15.17
CA ASN A 108 9.44 3.51 -14.91
C ASN A 108 8.09 3.93 -15.49
N PHE A 109 7.32 2.96 -16.01
CA PHE A 109 6.03 3.19 -16.66
C PHE A 109 5.10 4.04 -15.78
N LEU A 110 4.76 3.58 -14.58
CA LEU A 110 3.83 4.29 -13.70
C LEU A 110 4.37 5.64 -13.23
N VAL A 111 5.69 5.74 -13.03
CA VAL A 111 6.33 6.99 -12.61
C VAL A 111 6.22 8.06 -13.71
N ARG A 112 6.57 7.70 -14.95
CA ARG A 112 6.59 8.65 -16.07
C ARG A 112 5.18 8.99 -16.58
N THR A 113 4.21 8.09 -16.41
CA THR A 113 2.84 8.26 -16.90
C THR A 113 1.83 8.72 -15.85
N ARG A 114 2.26 9.02 -14.62
CA ARG A 114 1.35 9.45 -13.54
C ARG A 114 0.46 10.64 -13.92
N ARG A 115 1.00 11.60 -14.66
CA ARG A 115 0.24 12.78 -15.14
C ARG A 115 -0.67 12.45 -16.32
N ASP A 116 -0.32 11.46 -17.14
CA ASP A 116 -1.18 10.98 -18.22
C ASP A 116 -2.41 10.24 -17.66
N LEU A 117 -2.23 9.43 -16.61
CA LEU A 117 -3.32 8.83 -15.84
C LEU A 117 -4.21 9.91 -15.22
N ALA A 118 -3.61 10.97 -14.67
CA ALA A 118 -4.38 12.09 -14.15
C ALA A 118 -5.18 12.83 -15.23
N ALA A 119 -4.59 13.05 -16.40
CA ALA A 119 -5.28 13.63 -17.56
C ALA A 119 -6.48 12.78 -18.03
N GLN A 120 -6.53 11.49 -17.69
CA GLN A 120 -7.66 10.60 -17.95
C GLN A 120 -8.77 10.67 -16.89
N GLY A 121 -8.70 11.61 -15.94
CA GLY A 121 -9.72 11.80 -14.90
C GLY A 121 -9.50 10.91 -13.67
N PHE A 122 -8.25 10.69 -13.27
CA PHE A 122 -7.91 9.97 -12.04
C PHE A 122 -7.07 10.83 -11.11
N CYS A 123 -7.31 10.73 -9.81
CA CYS A 123 -6.30 11.18 -8.85
C CYS A 123 -5.18 10.14 -8.86
N THR A 124 -3.92 10.56 -8.93
CA THR A 124 -2.78 9.64 -8.84
C THR A 124 -1.96 9.92 -7.60
N ALA A 125 -1.59 8.85 -6.89
CA ALA A 125 -0.73 8.89 -5.74
C ALA A 125 0.52 8.05 -6.02
N LEU A 126 1.58 8.71 -6.49
CA LEU A 126 2.87 8.05 -6.67
C LEU A 126 3.50 7.84 -5.30
N MET A 127 3.60 6.58 -4.88
CA MET A 127 4.03 6.20 -3.53
C MET A 127 5.52 5.84 -3.49
N ASP A 128 6.28 6.54 -2.64
CA ASP A 128 7.66 6.20 -2.33
C ASP A 128 7.75 5.05 -1.32
N ALA A 129 8.95 4.49 -1.17
CA ALA A 129 9.24 3.58 -0.08
C ALA A 129 9.04 4.28 1.29
N PRO A 130 8.56 3.58 2.33
CA PRO A 130 8.48 4.13 3.68
C PRO A 130 9.84 4.65 4.18
N THR A 131 9.85 5.57 5.14
CA THR A 131 11.07 6.19 5.66
C THR A 131 12.07 5.19 6.26
N ASP A 132 11.62 4.03 6.73
CA ASP A 132 12.48 2.93 7.22
C ASP A 132 13.00 2.01 6.09
N CYS A 133 12.62 2.29 4.84
CA CYS A 133 13.01 1.56 3.63
C CYS A 133 13.69 2.48 2.61
N GLN A 134 14.42 3.51 3.07
CA GLN A 134 15.10 4.49 2.22
C GLN A 134 16.57 4.15 1.92
N ASP A 135 17.02 2.92 2.18
CA ASP A 135 18.37 2.49 1.82
C ASP A 135 18.48 2.11 0.32
N HIS A 136 19.54 1.41 -0.07
CA HIS A 136 19.73 0.95 -1.44
C HIS A 136 18.82 -0.25 -1.79
N CYS A 137 18.42 -1.03 -0.79
CA CYS A 137 17.54 -2.18 -0.92
C CYS A 137 16.09 -1.77 -1.14
N GLY A 138 15.63 -0.65 -0.57
CA GLY A 138 14.25 -0.21 -0.70
C GLY A 138 13.28 -1.30 -0.22
N LEU A 139 12.30 -1.62 -1.06
CA LEU A 139 11.26 -2.65 -0.82
C LEU A 139 11.64 -4.05 -1.34
N LEU A 140 12.92 -4.33 -1.58
CA LEU A 140 13.37 -5.67 -1.99
C LEU A 140 13.30 -6.67 -0.82
N TYR A 141 13.66 -7.93 -1.10
CA TYR A 141 13.85 -8.98 -0.09
C TYR A 141 12.61 -9.28 0.76
N GLY A 142 11.42 -9.14 0.17
CA GLY A 142 10.17 -9.60 0.77
C GLY A 142 9.41 -8.53 1.56
N PHE A 143 9.92 -7.30 1.69
CA PHE A 143 9.20 -6.24 2.42
C PHE A 143 7.75 -6.05 1.96
N ARG A 144 7.50 -6.15 0.65
CA ARG A 144 6.15 -6.04 0.04
C ARG A 144 5.16 -7.13 0.49
N ASN A 145 5.62 -8.19 1.16
CA ASN A 145 4.79 -9.26 1.70
C ASN A 145 4.60 -9.16 3.23
N LEU A 146 5.21 -8.15 3.87
CA LEU A 146 5.11 -7.97 5.30
C LEU A 146 3.82 -7.24 5.70
N LEU A 147 3.38 -7.47 6.93
CA LEU A 147 2.21 -6.81 7.50
C LEU A 147 2.41 -5.29 7.61
N GLU A 148 3.65 -4.85 7.79
CA GLU A 148 4.07 -3.45 7.77
C GLU A 148 3.69 -2.77 6.45
N TYR A 149 4.02 -3.39 5.32
CA TYR A 149 3.66 -2.84 4.00
C TYR A 149 2.14 -2.83 3.79
N LYS A 150 1.42 -3.85 4.27
CA LYS A 150 -0.06 -3.86 4.23
C LYS A 150 -0.67 -2.72 5.05
N ARG A 151 -0.11 -2.42 6.24
CA ARG A 151 -0.51 -1.28 7.08
C ARG A 151 -0.20 0.05 6.38
N ASP A 152 0.97 0.17 5.77
CA ASP A 152 1.36 1.37 5.01
C ASP A 152 0.36 1.64 3.88
N ILE A 153 -0.01 0.62 3.11
CA ILE A 153 -1.03 0.74 2.05
C ILE A 153 -2.40 1.09 2.63
N GLN A 154 -2.84 0.47 3.74
CA GLN A 154 -4.13 0.80 4.36
C GLN A 154 -4.18 2.28 4.77
N SER A 155 -3.13 2.81 5.39
CA SER A 155 -3.06 4.21 5.80
C SER A 155 -3.11 5.17 4.61
N VAL A 156 -2.46 4.82 3.49
CA VAL A 156 -2.54 5.61 2.24
C VAL A 156 -3.95 5.56 1.66
N ILE A 157 -4.61 4.39 1.65
CA ILE A 157 -6.01 4.26 1.21
C ILE A 157 -6.92 5.14 2.07
N ASP A 158 -6.79 5.06 3.40
CA ASP A 158 -7.61 5.83 4.34
C ASP A 158 -7.41 7.35 4.16
N TYR A 159 -6.17 7.79 3.94
CA TYR A 159 -5.86 9.18 3.63
C TYR A 159 -6.54 9.64 2.33
N LEU A 160 -6.38 8.90 1.24
CA LEU A 160 -6.97 9.25 -0.06
C LEU A 160 -8.51 9.25 -0.01
N ARG A 161 -9.11 8.31 0.74
CA ARG A 161 -10.56 8.27 0.98
C ARG A 161 -11.05 9.49 1.76
N ALA A 162 -10.33 9.91 2.79
CA ALA A 162 -10.68 11.08 3.58
C ALA A 162 -10.55 12.37 2.77
N GLU A 163 -9.53 12.47 1.93
CA GLU A 163 -9.25 13.64 1.11
C GLU A 163 -10.25 13.80 -0.04
N THR A 164 -10.57 12.71 -0.75
CA THR A 164 -11.27 12.78 -2.04
C THR A 164 -12.67 12.17 -2.04
N ASN A 165 -12.97 11.31 -1.06
CA ASN A 165 -14.16 10.44 -1.05
C ASN A 165 -14.29 9.51 -2.28
N LEU A 166 -13.23 9.33 -3.07
CA LEU A 166 -13.22 8.52 -4.30
C LEU A 166 -12.79 7.06 -4.06
N PRO A 167 -13.24 6.09 -4.87
CA PRO A 167 -12.74 4.71 -4.78
C PRO A 167 -11.22 4.65 -5.00
N VAL A 168 -10.52 3.81 -4.24
CA VAL A 168 -9.04 3.71 -4.29
C VAL A 168 -8.62 2.39 -4.91
N TRP A 169 -7.72 2.46 -5.88
CA TRP A 169 -7.15 1.33 -6.61
C TRP A 169 -5.64 1.24 -6.40
N LEU A 170 -5.11 0.02 -6.41
CA LEU A 170 -3.66 -0.20 -6.49
C LEU A 170 -3.28 -0.49 -7.94
N VAL A 171 -2.29 0.22 -8.48
CA VAL A 171 -1.74 -0.04 -9.81
C VAL A 171 -0.27 -0.41 -9.66
N GLY A 172 0.05 -1.68 -9.86
CA GLY A 172 1.40 -2.22 -9.70
C GLY A 172 2.04 -2.56 -11.03
N ALA A 173 3.34 -2.25 -11.17
CA ALA A 173 4.13 -2.65 -12.33
C ALA A 173 5.31 -3.53 -11.92
N SER A 174 5.52 -4.66 -12.61
CA SER A 174 6.62 -5.58 -12.29
C SER A 174 6.59 -5.95 -10.80
N ARG A 175 7.65 -5.69 -10.04
CA ARG A 175 7.66 -6.02 -8.59
C ARG A 175 6.63 -5.24 -7.77
N GLY A 176 6.15 -4.11 -8.28
CA GLY A 176 5.03 -3.40 -7.68
C GLY A 176 3.72 -4.17 -7.78
N SER A 177 3.53 -5.02 -8.81
CA SER A 177 2.34 -5.87 -8.91
C SER A 177 2.35 -7.00 -7.87
N SER A 178 3.54 -7.54 -7.50
CA SER A 178 3.66 -8.44 -6.35
C SER A 178 3.18 -7.77 -5.07
N GLY A 179 3.54 -6.50 -4.85
CA GLY A 179 3.10 -5.74 -3.68
C GLY A 179 1.60 -5.46 -3.67
N ALA A 180 1.03 -5.08 -4.82
CA ALA A 180 -0.42 -4.87 -4.95
C ALA A 180 -1.21 -6.16 -4.66
N ALA A 181 -0.76 -7.29 -5.21
CA ALA A 181 -1.40 -8.58 -4.97
C ALA A 181 -1.23 -9.06 -3.51
N ALA A 182 -0.03 -8.92 -2.94
CA ALA A 182 0.27 -9.37 -1.58
C ALA A 182 -0.59 -8.67 -0.52
N VAL A 183 -0.88 -7.38 -0.68
CA VAL A 183 -1.75 -6.66 0.28
C VAL A 183 -3.24 -6.90 0.04
N ALA A 184 -3.62 -7.28 -1.19
CA ALA A 184 -4.99 -7.61 -1.56
C ALA A 184 -5.39 -9.05 -1.20
N GLN A 185 -4.43 -9.92 -0.90
CA GLN A 185 -4.68 -11.29 -0.45
C GLN A 185 -5.12 -11.33 1.03
N GLY A 186 -5.83 -12.39 1.40
CA GLY A 186 -6.32 -12.64 2.74
C GLY A 186 -7.35 -11.60 3.19
N ASP A 187 -7.16 -11.04 4.38
CA ASP A 187 -8.09 -10.04 4.94
C ASP A 187 -8.22 -8.81 4.04
N LYS A 188 -9.46 -8.44 3.74
CA LYS A 188 -9.79 -7.32 2.85
C LYS A 188 -9.27 -6.00 3.43
N LEU A 189 -8.48 -5.26 2.65
CA LEU A 189 -8.19 -3.85 2.90
C LEU A 189 -9.48 -3.04 2.82
N LYS A 190 -9.73 -2.19 3.83
CA LYS A 190 -10.91 -1.32 3.84
C LYS A 190 -10.81 -0.34 2.69
N HIS A 191 -11.93 -0.14 1.99
CA HIS A 191 -12.08 0.80 0.88
C HIS A 191 -11.21 0.53 -0.37
N LEU A 192 -10.54 -0.62 -0.45
CA LEU A 192 -9.89 -1.05 -1.70
C LEU A 192 -10.95 -1.42 -2.74
N ALA A 193 -10.99 -0.67 -3.84
CA ALA A 193 -11.93 -0.86 -4.93
C ALA A 193 -11.44 -1.87 -5.98
N GLY A 194 -10.12 -2.06 -6.12
CA GLY A 194 -9.54 -3.08 -6.99
C GLY A 194 -8.05 -2.90 -7.24
N ILE A 195 -7.48 -3.81 -8.02
CA ILE A 195 -6.04 -3.83 -8.33
C ILE A 195 -5.79 -4.00 -9.83
N VAL A 196 -4.76 -3.33 -10.32
CA VAL A 196 -4.22 -3.46 -11.68
C VAL A 196 -2.80 -3.99 -11.58
N LEU A 197 -2.54 -5.10 -12.25
CA LEU A 197 -1.28 -5.84 -12.20
C LEU A 197 -0.67 -5.84 -13.60
N SER A 198 0.38 -5.03 -13.79
CA SER A 198 1.04 -4.85 -15.07
C SER A 198 2.44 -5.47 -15.12
N SER A 199 2.77 -6.13 -16.24
CA SER A 199 4.07 -6.77 -16.47
C SER A 199 4.54 -7.61 -15.27
N SER A 200 3.66 -8.47 -14.76
CA SER A 200 3.81 -9.11 -13.44
C SER A 200 4.92 -10.16 -13.36
N LEU A 201 5.57 -10.26 -12.19
CA LEU A 201 6.53 -11.34 -11.93
C LEU A 201 5.84 -12.67 -11.72
N THR A 202 6.27 -13.68 -12.49
CA THR A 202 5.86 -15.07 -12.29
C THR A 202 7.02 -16.04 -12.16
N ILE A 203 8.26 -15.58 -12.40
CA ILE A 203 9.45 -16.40 -12.22
C ILE A 203 10.20 -15.94 -10.97
N PRO A 204 10.52 -16.86 -10.04
CA PRO A 204 11.20 -16.54 -8.79
C PRO A 204 12.56 -15.87 -8.98
N ASN A 205 12.94 -15.05 -8.00
CA ASN A 205 14.29 -14.52 -7.88
C ASN A 205 14.59 -14.17 -6.41
N GLN A 206 15.86 -13.88 -6.11
CA GLN A 206 16.32 -13.58 -4.75
C GLN A 206 15.87 -12.21 -4.21
N LYS A 207 15.01 -11.47 -4.94
CA LYS A 207 14.61 -10.10 -4.61
C LYS A 207 13.20 -10.00 -4.02
N GLY A 208 12.61 -11.14 -3.65
CA GLY A 208 11.27 -11.25 -3.05
C GLY A 208 10.31 -12.10 -3.88
N LEU A 209 9.09 -12.31 -3.34
CA LEU A 209 8.08 -13.20 -3.91
C LEU A 209 7.57 -12.74 -5.30
N GLN A 210 7.33 -13.72 -6.18
CA GLN A 210 6.55 -13.51 -7.40
C GLN A 210 5.07 -13.88 -7.18
N LEU A 211 4.17 -13.52 -8.10
CA LEU A 211 2.73 -13.56 -7.84
C LEU A 211 2.17 -14.97 -7.64
N LEU A 212 2.76 -16.00 -8.26
CA LEU A 212 2.35 -17.39 -8.11
C LEU A 212 2.78 -18.02 -6.77
N GLU A 213 3.57 -17.33 -5.95
CA GLU A 213 3.83 -17.73 -4.54
C GLU A 213 2.79 -17.15 -3.58
N LEU A 214 1.92 -16.26 -4.05
CA LEU A 214 0.89 -15.62 -3.25
C LEU A 214 -0.40 -16.47 -3.22
N ASP A 215 -1.27 -16.17 -2.25
CA ASP A 215 -2.61 -16.73 -2.14
C ASP A 215 -3.57 -15.94 -3.03
N LEU A 216 -3.41 -16.09 -4.34
CA LEU A 216 -4.20 -15.37 -5.35
C LEU A 216 -5.70 -15.72 -5.28
N GLU A 217 -6.02 -16.94 -4.85
CA GLU A 217 -7.38 -17.45 -4.68
C GLU A 217 -8.12 -16.68 -3.57
N SER A 218 -7.43 -16.08 -2.60
CA SER A 218 -8.06 -15.26 -1.58
C SER A 218 -8.43 -13.84 -2.06
N ILE A 219 -7.89 -13.37 -3.19
CA ILE A 219 -8.11 -12.01 -3.69
C ILE A 219 -9.55 -11.87 -4.18
N LYS A 220 -10.32 -11.01 -3.49
CA LYS A 220 -11.74 -10.73 -3.80
C LYS A 220 -12.04 -9.51 -4.66
N PRO A 221 -11.30 -8.39 -4.62
CA PRO A 221 -11.71 -7.22 -5.40
C PRO A 221 -11.48 -7.45 -6.92
N PRO A 222 -12.06 -6.62 -7.80
CA PRO A 222 -11.75 -6.65 -9.23
C PRO A 222 -10.24 -6.58 -9.52
N VAL A 223 -9.79 -7.39 -10.49
CA VAL A 223 -8.39 -7.48 -10.91
C VAL A 223 -8.24 -7.31 -12.42
N LEU A 224 -7.45 -6.32 -12.83
CA LEU A 224 -7.01 -6.19 -14.22
C LEU A 224 -5.57 -6.64 -14.37
N LEU A 225 -5.32 -7.56 -15.30
CA LEU A 225 -3.98 -7.92 -15.76
C LEU A 225 -3.67 -7.18 -17.06
N VAL A 226 -2.51 -6.54 -17.13
CA VAL A 226 -2.06 -5.85 -18.33
C VAL A 226 -0.66 -6.30 -18.71
N HIS A 227 -0.49 -6.87 -19.90
CA HIS A 227 0.81 -7.45 -20.25
C HIS A 227 1.16 -7.26 -21.72
N HIS A 228 2.44 -7.01 -21.99
CA HIS A 228 2.93 -6.96 -23.36
C HIS A 228 3.32 -8.37 -23.84
N LYS A 229 2.80 -8.86 -24.97
CA LYS A 229 3.08 -10.23 -25.47
C LYS A 229 4.55 -10.49 -25.77
N LYS A 230 5.28 -9.45 -26.13
CA LYS A 230 6.75 -9.47 -26.35
C LYS A 230 7.57 -8.97 -25.16
N ASP A 231 7.02 -8.99 -23.94
CA ASP A 231 7.83 -8.74 -22.74
C ASP A 231 8.93 -9.82 -22.66
N ALA A 232 10.17 -9.39 -22.89
CA ALA A 232 11.34 -10.26 -22.93
C ALA A 232 12.11 -10.26 -21.60
N CYS A 233 11.57 -9.67 -20.55
CA CYS A 233 12.15 -9.79 -19.22
C CYS A 233 12.02 -11.25 -18.73
N PRO A 234 13.11 -11.93 -18.34
CA PRO A 234 13.06 -13.33 -17.92
C PRO A 234 12.21 -13.58 -16.68
N TYR A 235 11.86 -12.54 -15.92
CA TYR A 235 11.06 -12.66 -14.70
C TYR A 235 9.55 -12.46 -14.91
N THR A 236 9.16 -11.88 -16.05
CA THR A 236 7.79 -11.46 -16.34
C THR A 236 7.30 -11.99 -17.70
N PRO A 237 7.50 -13.29 -18.00
CA PRO A 237 7.07 -13.84 -19.27
C PRO A 237 5.56 -13.69 -19.44
N TYR A 238 5.11 -13.37 -20.64
CA TYR A 238 3.68 -13.16 -20.94
C TYR A 238 2.78 -14.33 -20.51
N GLN A 239 3.26 -15.58 -20.61
CA GLN A 239 2.53 -16.77 -20.16
C GLN A 239 2.13 -16.68 -18.68
N GLY A 240 2.95 -16.01 -17.86
CA GLY A 240 2.68 -15.77 -16.45
C GLY A 240 1.36 -15.04 -16.19
N ALA A 241 0.97 -14.12 -17.06
CA ALA A 241 -0.30 -13.41 -16.92
C ALA A 241 -1.50 -14.36 -17.01
N GLY A 242 -1.44 -15.37 -17.87
CA GLY A 242 -2.45 -16.43 -17.96
C GLY A 242 -2.50 -17.31 -16.70
N GLN A 243 -1.34 -17.64 -16.15
CA GLN A 243 -1.23 -18.43 -14.90
C GLN A 243 -1.81 -17.67 -13.70
N ILE A 244 -1.53 -16.37 -13.59
CA ILE A 244 -2.13 -15.51 -12.55
C ILE A 244 -3.64 -15.47 -12.72
N LYS A 245 -4.14 -15.20 -13.94
CA LYS A 245 -5.58 -15.12 -14.23
C LYS A 245 -6.32 -16.40 -13.78
N ALA A 246 -5.73 -17.57 -14.04
CA ALA A 246 -6.33 -18.87 -13.69
C ALA A 246 -6.51 -19.07 -12.18
N ARG A 247 -5.70 -18.42 -11.33
CA ARG A 247 -5.76 -18.53 -9.87
C ARG A 247 -6.62 -17.46 -9.19
N LEU A 248 -7.04 -16.42 -9.93
CA LEU A 248 -7.87 -15.34 -9.40
C LEU A 248 -9.37 -15.68 -9.34
N ASN A 249 -9.76 -16.95 -9.26
CA ASN A 249 -11.14 -17.44 -9.42
C ASN A 249 -12.20 -16.83 -8.50
N ASN A 250 -11.79 -16.12 -7.44
CA ASN A 250 -12.65 -15.48 -6.45
C ASN A 250 -12.71 -13.95 -6.56
N ALA A 251 -11.99 -13.35 -7.51
CA ALA A 251 -12.05 -11.91 -7.76
C ALA A 251 -13.40 -11.53 -8.39
N ALA A 252 -13.95 -10.39 -7.96
CA ALA A 252 -15.27 -9.93 -8.39
C ALA A 252 -15.40 -9.70 -9.91
N ALA A 253 -14.29 -9.34 -10.55
CA ALA A 253 -14.15 -9.25 -12.01
C ALA A 253 -12.68 -9.46 -12.38
N ILE A 254 -12.42 -10.08 -13.53
CA ILE A 254 -11.05 -10.38 -13.96
C ILE A 254 -10.93 -10.22 -15.47
N GLU A 255 -9.94 -9.44 -15.91
CA GLU A 255 -9.59 -9.34 -17.33
C GLU A 255 -8.08 -9.41 -17.55
N LEU A 256 -7.66 -9.92 -18.71
CA LEU A 256 -6.28 -9.84 -19.19
C LEU A 256 -6.28 -9.07 -20.51
N ILE A 257 -5.78 -7.84 -20.47
CA ILE A 257 -5.56 -7.01 -21.66
C ILE A 257 -4.11 -7.19 -22.11
N SER A 258 -3.94 -7.47 -23.40
CA SER A 258 -2.63 -7.82 -23.97
C SER A 258 -2.26 -6.93 -25.15
N PHE A 259 -1.02 -6.45 -25.17
CA PHE A 259 -0.50 -5.58 -26.22
C PHE A 259 0.57 -6.28 -27.08
N THR A 260 0.60 -5.97 -28.38
CA THR A 260 1.55 -6.57 -29.35
C THR A 260 2.39 -5.53 -30.09
N LYS A 261 1.90 -4.30 -30.20
CA LYS A 261 2.57 -3.20 -30.89
C LYS A 261 3.87 -2.87 -30.17
N THR A 262 4.97 -2.91 -30.91
CA THR A 262 6.32 -2.60 -30.41
C THR A 262 6.99 -1.55 -31.26
N ILE A 263 7.72 -0.67 -30.60
CA ILE A 263 8.79 0.13 -31.23
C ILE A 263 10.16 -0.42 -30.79
N PRO A 264 11.27 -0.06 -31.47
CA PRO A 264 12.61 -0.43 -31.02
C PRO A 264 12.85 -0.03 -29.55
N ALA A 265 13.30 -0.99 -28.74
CA ALA A 265 13.66 -0.74 -27.35
C ALA A 265 14.92 0.12 -27.27
N SER A 266 14.99 1.01 -26.29
CA SER A 266 16.19 1.81 -25.99
C SER A 266 16.86 1.40 -24.68
N SER A 267 16.46 0.26 -24.11
CA SER A 267 17.01 -0.30 -22.87
C SER A 267 16.86 -1.82 -22.82
N ALA A 268 17.52 -2.46 -21.86
CA ALA A 268 17.49 -3.91 -21.69
C ALA A 268 16.06 -4.46 -21.45
N PRO A 269 15.81 -5.76 -21.67
CA PRO A 269 14.46 -6.33 -21.66
C PRO A 269 13.61 -6.10 -20.40
N CYS A 270 14.20 -6.07 -19.20
CA CYS A 270 13.47 -5.76 -17.95
C CYS A 270 13.40 -4.26 -17.63
N GLN A 271 13.92 -3.39 -18.48
CA GLN A 271 14.01 -1.96 -18.23
C GLN A 271 12.83 -1.21 -18.83
N ALA A 272 12.63 0.01 -18.36
CA ALA A 272 11.38 0.72 -18.58
C ALA A 272 11.15 1.23 -20.01
N ARG A 273 12.20 1.29 -20.86
CA ARG A 273 12.10 1.65 -22.28
C ARG A 273 12.22 0.42 -23.17
N SER A 274 11.41 -0.57 -22.87
CA SER A 274 11.26 -1.84 -23.59
C SER A 274 9.77 -2.24 -23.56
N ALA A 275 9.44 -3.38 -24.18
CA ALA A 275 8.11 -3.97 -24.06
C ALA A 275 7.64 -4.16 -22.60
N HIS A 276 8.57 -4.49 -21.69
CA HIS A 276 8.28 -4.64 -20.25
C HIS A 276 7.68 -3.39 -19.63
N GLY A 277 8.17 -2.22 -20.04
CA GLY A 277 7.70 -0.92 -19.60
C GLY A 277 6.72 -0.26 -20.55
N PHE A 278 6.14 -0.98 -21.52
CA PHE A 278 5.19 -0.45 -22.52
C PHE A 278 5.71 0.73 -23.35
N TRP A 279 7.01 0.72 -23.65
CA TRP A 279 7.66 1.81 -24.40
C TRP A 279 7.02 2.05 -25.77
N GLY A 280 6.62 3.31 -26.02
CA GLY A 280 6.03 3.75 -27.28
C GLY A 280 4.54 3.46 -27.46
N ILE A 281 3.90 2.81 -26.48
CA ILE A 281 2.47 2.51 -26.48
C ILE A 281 1.77 2.92 -25.18
N GLU A 282 2.42 3.77 -24.38
CA GLU A 282 1.94 4.15 -23.05
C GLU A 282 0.52 4.68 -23.07
N LYS A 283 0.19 5.55 -24.04
CA LYS A 283 -1.15 6.12 -24.20
C LYS A 283 -2.22 5.04 -24.41
N ASP A 284 -1.93 4.05 -25.25
CA ASP A 284 -2.84 2.95 -25.54
C ASP A 284 -3.08 2.10 -24.27
N VAL A 285 -2.01 1.85 -23.51
CA VAL A 285 -2.06 1.07 -22.27
C VAL A 285 -2.79 1.81 -21.15
N ILE A 286 -2.51 3.09 -20.97
CA ILE A 286 -3.17 3.96 -19.99
C ILE A 286 -4.66 4.07 -20.30
N SER A 287 -5.02 4.30 -21.56
CA SER A 287 -6.43 4.36 -21.96
C SER A 287 -7.17 3.05 -21.64
N ALA A 288 -6.56 1.90 -21.91
CA ALA A 288 -7.16 0.61 -21.60
C ALA A 288 -7.37 0.40 -20.08
N ILE A 289 -6.36 0.74 -19.26
CA ILE A 289 -6.46 0.67 -17.80
C ILE A 289 -7.58 1.58 -17.30
N CYS A 290 -7.57 2.84 -17.73
CA CYS A 290 -8.53 3.85 -17.31
C CYS A 290 -9.97 3.48 -17.70
N ASN A 291 -10.19 3.00 -18.92
CA ASN A 291 -11.52 2.59 -19.37
C ASN A 291 -12.02 1.40 -18.56
N TRP A 292 -11.20 0.38 -18.38
CA TRP A 292 -11.59 -0.80 -17.60
C TRP A 292 -11.94 -0.44 -16.16
N ILE A 293 -11.17 0.44 -15.50
CA ILE A 293 -11.49 0.90 -14.13
C ILE A 293 -12.83 1.66 -14.11
N LYS A 294 -13.09 2.53 -15.09
CA LYS A 294 -14.36 3.29 -15.19
C LYS A 294 -15.58 2.37 -15.39
N ASP A 295 -15.37 1.23 -16.04
CA ASP A 295 -16.42 0.24 -16.26
C ASP A 295 -16.74 -0.60 -15.01
N GLN A 296 -15.85 -0.60 -14.00
CA GLN A 296 -16.14 -1.26 -12.73
C GLN A 296 -17.13 -0.42 -11.93
N LYS A 297 -18.38 -0.88 -11.86
CA LYS A 297 -19.42 -0.24 -11.04
C LYS A 297 -18.98 -0.22 -9.57
N PRO A 298 -19.19 0.90 -8.84
CA PRO A 298 -18.91 0.97 -7.40
C PRO A 298 -19.65 -0.08 -6.58
#